data_AF-A0A514BSL7-F1
#
_entry.id   AF-A0A514BSL7-F1
#
_cell.length_a   1.000
_cell.length_b   1.000
_cell.length_c   1.000
_cell.angle_alpha   90.00
_cell.angle_beta   90.00
_cell.angle_gamma   90.00
#
_symmetry.space_group_name_H-M   'P 1'
#
loop_
_entity.id
_entity.type
_entity.pdbx_description
1 polymer ?
#
loop_
_entity_poly.entity_id
_entity_poly.type
_entity_poly.pdbx_seq_one_letter_code
_entity_poly.pdbx_strand_id
1 'polypeptide(L)' 'MKCLLALLLVLPLSGCVLLPVDVGPAGKEWVCHKGKKTLELPPEAINAHLGHGDYRGPCR' A
#
# COMPACT_ATOMS: atom_id res chain seq x y z
N MET A 1 23.34 -30.41 -29.13
CA MET A 1 23.71 -29.98 -27.76
C MET A 1 23.68 -28.46 -27.55
N LYS A 2 23.63 -27.62 -28.60
CA LYS A 2 23.53 -26.15 -28.49
C LYS A 2 22.09 -25.63 -28.37
N CYS A 3 21.11 -26.38 -28.90
CA CYS A 3 19.70 -25.99 -28.84
C CYS A 3 19.07 -26.13 -27.44
N LEU A 4 19.66 -26.97 -26.57
CA LEU A 4 19.21 -27.15 -25.18
C LEU A 4 19.54 -25.94 -24.29
N LEU A 5 20.62 -25.21 -24.59
CA LEU A 5 21.02 -24.00 -23.88
C LEU A 5 20.12 -22.80 -24.20
N ALA A 6 19.56 -22.74 -25.42
CA ALA A 6 18.65 -21.68 -25.82
C ALA A 6 17.30 -21.74 -25.07
N LEU A 7 16.87 -22.94 -24.65
CA LEU A 7 15.60 -23.12 -23.94
C LEU A 7 15.65 -22.61 -22.49
N LEU A 8 16.82 -22.65 -21.86
CA LEU A 8 17.01 -22.22 -20.46
C LEU A 8 17.03 -20.70 -20.29
N LEU A 9 17.28 -19.93 -21.35
CA LEU A 9 17.40 -18.47 -21.27
C LEU A 9 16.06 -17.72 -21.37
N VAL A 10 14.98 -18.39 -21.77
CA VAL A 10 13.67 -17.77 -22.03
C VAL A 10 12.69 -17.90 -20.84
N LEU A 11 13.04 -18.66 -19.81
CA LEU A 11 12.17 -18.94 -18.68
C LEU A 11 11.86 -17.78 -17.72
N PRO A 12 12.64 -16.68 -17.57
CA PRO A 12 12.34 -15.69 -16.52
C PRO A 12 11.45 -14.52 -16.98
N LEU A 13 10.93 -14.50 -18.21
CA LEU A 13 10.19 -13.34 -18.74
C LEU A 13 8.68 -13.34 -18.41
N SER A 14 8.14 -14.43 -17.87
CA SER A 14 6.70 -14.54 -17.58
C SER A 14 6.43 -14.55 -16.08
N GLY A 15 6.86 -13.49 -15.40
CA GLY A 15 6.78 -13.36 -13.95
C GLY A 15 6.32 -12.00 -13.46
N CYS A 16 5.45 -11.30 -14.21
CA CYS A 16 4.67 -10.22 -13.61
C CYS A 16 3.62 -10.84 -12.69
N VAL A 17 4.04 -11.24 -11.49
CA VAL A 17 3.12 -11.60 -10.42
C VAL A 17 2.42 -10.31 -10.02
N LEU A 18 1.16 -10.16 -10.47
CA LEU A 18 0.21 -9.29 -9.80
C LEU A 18 0.03 -9.89 -8.41
N LEU A 19 0.79 -9.40 -7.43
CA LEU A 19 0.41 -9.58 -6.04
C LEU A 19 -0.98 -8.94 -5.95
N PRO A 20 -2.02 -9.68 -5.52
CA PRO A 20 -3.21 -9.02 -5.05
C PRO A 20 -2.75 -8.15 -3.89
N VAL A 21 -2.61 -6.85 -4.14
CA VAL A 21 -2.70 -5.87 -3.08
C VAL A 21 -4.14 -6.03 -2.63
N ASP A 22 -4.35 -6.80 -1.58
CA ASP A 22 -5.54 -6.72 -0.76
C ASP A 22 -5.62 -5.25 -0.33
N VAL A 23 -6.26 -4.44 -1.16
CA VAL A 23 -6.90 -3.21 -0.72
C VAL A 23 -7.90 -3.73 0.29
N GLY A 24 -7.45 -3.77 1.55
CA GLY A 24 -8.21 -4.27 2.66
C GLY A 24 -9.59 -3.60 2.68
N PRO A 25 -10.51 -4.10 3.52
CA PRO A 25 -11.84 -3.50 3.64
C PRO A 25 -11.69 -1.98 3.72
N ALA A 26 -12.57 -1.25 3.02
CA ALA A 26 -12.65 0.21 2.99
C ALA A 26 -12.97 0.80 4.38
N GLY A 27 -12.17 0.41 5.37
CA GLY A 27 -12.23 0.77 6.76
C GLY A 27 -11.68 2.18 6.82
N LYS A 28 -12.56 3.12 7.10
CA LYS A 28 -12.13 4.47 7.30
C LYS A 28 -11.67 4.61 8.74
N GLU A 29 -10.49 5.15 8.93
CA GLU A 29 -9.91 5.38 10.25
C GLU A 29 -9.84 6.89 10.51
N TRP A 30 -9.97 7.27 11.77
CA TRP A 30 -10.07 8.67 12.17
C TRP A 30 -8.70 9.20 12.55
N VAL A 31 -8.41 10.45 12.20
CA VAL A 31 -7.21 11.16 12.63
C VAL A 31 -7.55 12.59 13.04
N CYS A 32 -6.83 13.13 14.02
CA CYS A 32 -6.87 14.55 14.35
C CYS A 32 -5.80 15.27 13.53
N HIS A 33 -6.27 16.05 12.57
CA HIS A 33 -5.46 16.85 11.69
C HIS A 33 -5.06 18.16 12.36
N LYS A 34 -3.74 18.38 12.52
CA LYS A 34 -3.15 19.60 13.09
C LYS A 34 -3.74 20.05 14.43
N GLY A 35 -4.26 19.12 15.23
CA GLY A 35 -4.90 19.44 16.52
C GLY A 35 -6.21 20.24 16.42
N LYS A 36 -6.83 20.34 15.24
CA LYS A 36 -7.98 21.25 15.00
C LYS A 36 -9.18 20.58 14.36
N LYS A 37 -8.97 19.52 13.59
CA LYS A 37 -10.04 18.89 12.79
C LYS A 37 -9.92 17.38 12.80
N THR A 38 -10.99 16.68 13.16
CA THR A 38 -11.08 15.23 12.96
C THR A 38 -11.38 14.93 11.49
N LEU A 39 -10.59 14.07 10.86
CA LEU A 39 -10.79 13.58 9.50
C LEU A 39 -11.04 12.07 9.54
N GLU A 40 -11.92 11.62 8.67
CA GLU A 40 -12.14 10.20 8.38
C GLU A 40 -11.42 9.88 7.06
N LEU A 41 -10.43 8.99 7.11
CA LEU A 41 -9.50 8.73 6.01
C LEU A 41 -9.43 7.24 5.69
N PRO A 42 -9.15 6.88 4.43
CA PRO A 42 -8.88 5.49 4.08
C PRO A 42 -7.51 5.05 4.65
N PRO A 43 -7.29 3.74 4.88
CA PRO A 43 -6.09 3.23 5.56
C PRO A 43 -4.78 3.64 4.86
N GLU A 44 -4.81 3.75 3.54
CA GLU A 44 -3.65 4.10 2.72
C GLU A 44 -3.18 5.54 2.98
N ALA A 45 -4.09 6.42 3.40
CA ALA A 45 -3.79 7.82 3.71
C ALA A 45 -3.32 8.03 5.16
N ILE A 46 -3.62 7.10 6.07
CA ILE A 46 -3.32 7.27 7.51
C ILE A 46 -1.84 7.50 7.75
N ASN A 47 -0.97 6.67 7.18
CA ASN A 47 0.47 6.76 7.42
C ASN A 47 1.07 8.10 6.95
N ALA A 48 0.55 8.68 5.85
CA ALA A 48 1.00 9.98 5.38
C ALA A 48 0.64 11.10 6.37
N HIS A 49 -0.57 11.06 6.92
CA HIS A 49 -1.03 12.03 7.93
C HIS A 49 -0.23 11.92 9.22
N LEU A 50 0.02 10.70 9.71
CA LEU A 50 0.86 10.48 10.89
C LEU A 50 2.29 11.00 10.68
N GLY A 51 2.86 10.82 9.48
CA GLY A 51 4.18 11.35 9.10
C GLY A 51 4.26 12.89 9.08
N HIS A 52 3.13 13.58 8.98
CA HIS A 52 3.04 15.05 9.00
C HIS A 52 2.68 15.62 10.39
N GLY A 53 2.61 14.78 11.43
CA GLY A 53 2.33 15.20 12.81
C GLY A 53 0.86 15.15 13.20
N ASP A 54 -0.02 14.54 12.39
CA ASP A 54 -1.36 14.18 12.84
C ASP A 54 -1.32 12.96 13.78
N TYR A 55 -2.38 12.72 14.53
CA TYR A 55 -2.48 11.54 15.41
C TYR A 55 -3.78 10.77 15.20
N ARG A 56 -3.78 9.46 15.51
CA ARG A 56 -4.96 8.58 15.37
C ARG A 56 -6.06 8.92 16.35
N GLY A 57 -7.29 8.92 15.86
CA GLY A 57 -8.51 9.19 16.63
C GLY A 57 -9.00 10.64 16.50
N PRO A 58 -10.09 10.98 17.20
CA PRO A 58 -10.65 12.33 17.17
C PRO A 58 -9.76 13.36 17.88
N CYS A 59 -9.95 14.63 17.55
CA CYS A 59 -9.37 15.73 18.30
C CYS A 59 -9.88 15.78 19.75
N ARG A 60 -9.03 16.21 20.68
CA ARG A 60 -9.35 16.38 22.11
C ARG A 60 -9.76 17.80 22.41
#